data_AF-A0A662BHQ7-F1
#
_entry.id   AF-A0A662BHQ7-F1
#
_cell.length_a   1.000
_cell.length_b   1.000
_cell.length_c   1.000
_cell.angle_alpha   90.00
_cell.angle_beta   90.00
_cell.angle_gamma   90.00
#
_symmetry.space_group_name_H-M   'P 1'
#
loop_
_entity.id
_entity.type
_entity.pdbx_description
1 polymer ?
#
loop_
_entity_poly.entity_id
_entity_poly.type
_entity_poly.pdbx_seq_one_letter_code
_entity_poly.pdbx_strand_id
1 'polypeptide(L)'
;IRRLKPTEDDDFSLNQSSLISQAFDSIFGVIDVAGIIIGGFSILVGGFGIANIMFVSVKEQTKLIGIQKALGAKNYFILLQFLYESVILTLLGGLLGLLIIFIGTLIISAAFDMDFTMTTGNIITGIVISVTIGIVSGIVPAYKAARLNPVEAIAST
;
A
#
# COMPACT_ATOMS: atom_id res chain seq x y z
N ILE A 1 -46.09 -13.28 -30.31
CA ILE A 1 -47.20 -13.94 -29.56
C ILE A 1 -46.53 -14.90 -28.57
N ARG A 2 -46.35 -14.50 -27.31
CA ARG A 2 -45.62 -15.29 -26.30
C ARG A 2 -46.60 -16.22 -25.57
N ARG A 3 -46.25 -17.49 -25.43
CA ARG A 3 -47.07 -18.54 -24.79
C ARG A 3 -46.66 -18.72 -23.32
N LEU A 4 -46.74 -17.64 -22.54
CA LEU A 4 -46.62 -17.74 -21.08
C LEU A 4 -47.95 -18.26 -20.53
N LYS A 5 -47.91 -19.14 -19.53
CA LYS A 5 -49.14 -19.62 -18.88
C LYS A 5 -49.76 -18.47 -18.08
N PRO A 6 -51.11 -18.37 -17.99
CA PRO A 6 -51.81 -17.27 -17.29
C PRO A 6 -51.50 -17.09 -15.79
N THR A 7 -50.61 -17.90 -15.22
CA THR A 7 -50.22 -17.94 -13.80
C THR A 7 -48.73 -17.67 -13.57
N GLU A 8 -47.95 -17.37 -14.61
CA GLU A 8 -46.54 -16.95 -14.49
C GLU A 8 -46.47 -15.42 -14.47
N ASP A 9 -45.76 -14.86 -13.49
CA ASP A 9 -45.55 -13.42 -13.37
C ASP A 9 -44.75 -12.86 -14.57
N ASP A 10 -45.07 -11.63 -14.97
CA ASP A 10 -44.47 -10.99 -16.16
C ASP A 10 -42.94 -10.79 -16.02
N ASP A 11 -42.18 -11.55 -16.84
CA ASP A 11 -40.71 -11.54 -16.96
C ASP A 11 -40.11 -10.18 -17.44
N PHE A 12 -40.97 -9.23 -17.80
CA PHE A 12 -40.59 -7.88 -18.24
C PHE A 12 -40.00 -7.03 -17.10
N SER A 13 -40.44 -7.29 -15.86
CA SER A 13 -39.94 -6.61 -14.65
C SER A 13 -38.49 -7.01 -14.32
N LEU A 14 -38.14 -8.29 -14.52
CA LEU A 14 -36.79 -8.82 -14.33
C LEU A 14 -35.81 -8.25 -15.36
N ASN A 15 -36.24 -8.05 -16.60
CA ASN A 15 -35.39 -7.50 -17.65
C ASN A 15 -35.07 -6.01 -17.42
N GLN A 16 -36.05 -5.20 -16.99
CA GLN A 16 -35.82 -3.77 -16.72
C GLN A 16 -34.94 -3.55 -15.48
N SER A 17 -35.14 -4.34 -14.41
CA SER A 17 -34.27 -4.30 -13.22
C SER A 17 -32.85 -4.77 -13.55
N SER A 18 -32.72 -5.86 -14.32
CA SER A 18 -31.43 -6.39 -14.76
C SER A 18 -30.66 -5.42 -15.66
N LEU A 19 -31.34 -4.71 -16.57
CA LEU A 19 -30.71 -3.70 -17.43
C LEU A 19 -30.16 -2.51 -16.63
N ILE A 20 -30.86 -2.08 -15.57
CA ILE A 20 -30.40 -1.02 -14.67
C ILE A 20 -29.22 -1.50 -13.82
N SER A 21 -29.29 -2.68 -13.22
CA SER A 21 -28.18 -3.29 -12.48
C SER A 21 -26.93 -3.45 -13.34
N GLN A 22 -27.09 -3.91 -14.59
CA GLN A 22 -25.98 -4.10 -15.53
C GLN A 22 -25.32 -2.78 -15.95
N ALA A 23 -26.09 -1.68 -16.01
CA ALA A 23 -25.55 -0.34 -16.21
C ALA A 23 -24.74 0.13 -14.98
N PHE A 24 -25.22 -0.10 -13.76
CA PHE A 24 -24.48 0.19 -12.53
C PHE A 24 -23.19 -0.63 -12.41
N ASP A 25 -23.24 -1.93 -12.68
CA ASP A 25 -22.06 -2.82 -12.67
C ASP A 25 -21.00 -2.34 -13.65
N SER A 26 -21.41 -1.88 -14.84
CA SER A 26 -20.50 -1.34 -15.84
C SER A 26 -19.81 -0.05 -15.37
N ILE A 27 -20.56 0.85 -14.72
CA ILE A 27 -20.01 2.10 -14.16
C ILE A 27 -19.03 1.79 -13.02
N PHE A 28 -19.42 0.94 -12.07
CA PHE A 28 -18.55 0.54 -10.97
C PHE A 28 -17.30 -0.20 -11.46
N GLY A 29 -17.41 -1.02 -12.50
CA GLY A 29 -16.26 -1.67 -13.13
C GLY A 29 -15.24 -0.68 -13.70
N VAL A 30 -15.68 0.40 -14.34
CA VAL A 30 -14.78 1.47 -14.83
C VAL A 30 -14.12 2.20 -13.66
N ILE A 31 -14.88 2.51 -12.60
CA ILE A 31 -14.36 3.16 -11.39
C ILE A 31 -13.32 2.27 -10.70
N ASP A 32 -13.54 0.96 -10.63
CA ASP A 32 -12.61 0.00 -10.02
C ASP A 32 -11.27 -0.03 -10.77
N VAL A 33 -11.32 -0.13 -12.12
CA VAL A 33 -10.12 -0.10 -12.95
C VAL A 33 -9.36 1.23 -12.80
N ALA A 34 -10.08 2.35 -12.83
CA ALA A 34 -9.47 3.66 -12.60
C ALA A 34 -8.86 3.77 -11.20
N GLY A 35 -9.54 3.24 -10.19
CA GLY A 35 -9.09 3.20 -8.79
C GLY A 35 -7.80 2.39 -8.63
N ILE A 36 -7.71 1.23 -9.28
CA ILE A 36 -6.49 0.40 -9.28
C ILE A 36 -5.31 1.15 -9.92
N ILE A 37 -5.53 1.83 -11.04
CA ILE A 37 -4.47 2.59 -11.73
C ILE A 37 -3.99 3.74 -10.85
N ILE A 38 -4.91 4.56 -10.34
CA ILE A 38 -4.57 5.72 -9.51
C ILE A 38 -3.89 5.26 -8.21
N GLY A 39 -4.46 4.25 -7.54
CA GLY A 39 -3.89 3.64 -6.34
C GLY A 39 -2.49 3.07 -6.58
N GLY A 40 -2.28 2.42 -7.73
CA GLY A 40 -0.97 1.92 -8.16
C GLY A 40 0.06 3.04 -8.31
N PHE A 41 -0.30 4.16 -8.93
CA PHE A 41 0.58 5.33 -9.02
C PHE A 41 0.85 5.96 -7.64
N SER A 42 -0.16 6.07 -6.78
CA SER A 42 0.01 6.57 -5.41
C SER A 42 0.99 5.70 -4.61
N ILE A 43 0.88 4.37 -4.75
CA ILE A 43 1.81 3.40 -4.17
C ILE A 43 3.24 3.64 -4.66
N LEU A 44 3.43 3.81 -5.97
CA LEU A 44 4.75 4.05 -6.54
C LEU A 44 5.37 5.34 -6.01
N VAL A 45 4.64 6.44 -6.02
CA VAL A 45 5.10 7.74 -5.51
C VAL A 45 5.43 7.66 -4.01
N GLY A 46 4.57 6.99 -3.23
CA GLY A 46 4.84 6.74 -1.80
C GLY A 46 6.10 5.91 -1.58
N GLY A 47 6.29 4.85 -2.37
CA GLY A 47 7.51 4.03 -2.38
C GLY A 47 8.76 4.87 -2.66
N PHE A 48 8.75 5.72 -3.68
CA PHE A 48 9.89 6.63 -3.93
C PHE A 48 10.19 7.56 -2.75
N GLY A 49 9.16 8.04 -2.06
CA GLY A 49 9.32 8.83 -0.84
C GLY A 49 10.05 8.08 0.26
N ILE A 50 9.65 6.83 0.53
CA ILE A 50 10.28 5.95 1.52
C ILE A 50 11.74 5.68 1.14
N ALA A 51 12.00 5.36 -0.12
CA ALA A 51 13.36 5.14 -0.62
C ALA A 51 14.24 6.37 -0.39
N ASN A 52 13.72 7.57 -0.68
CA ASN A 52 14.46 8.81 -0.50
C ASN A 52 14.79 9.08 0.97
N ILE A 53 13.83 8.91 1.87
CA ILE A 53 14.07 9.05 3.32
C ILE A 53 15.16 8.06 3.75
N MET A 54 15.09 6.81 3.29
CA MET A 54 16.08 5.80 3.63
C MET A 54 17.46 6.11 3.05
N PHE A 55 17.56 6.69 1.86
CA PHE A 55 18.83 7.18 1.31
C PHE A 55 19.46 8.26 2.18
N VAL A 56 18.66 9.17 2.71
CA VAL A 56 19.13 10.22 3.62
C VAL A 56 19.55 9.61 4.97
N SER A 57 18.73 8.75 5.57
CA SER A 57 19.04 8.06 6.84
C SER A 57 20.35 7.26 6.76
N VAL A 58 20.57 6.52 5.68
CA VAL A 58 21.84 5.79 5.46
C VAL A 58 23.03 6.74 5.39
N LYS A 59 22.88 7.88 4.70
CA LYS A 59 23.96 8.87 4.58
C LYS A 59 24.32 9.49 5.93
N GLU A 60 23.32 9.85 6.73
CA GLU A 60 23.52 10.40 8.08
C GLU A 60 24.24 9.42 9.00
N GLN A 61 23.98 8.12 8.84
CA GLN A 61 24.57 7.06 9.67
C GLN A 61 25.82 6.40 9.07
N THR A 62 26.37 6.91 7.97
CA THR A 62 27.50 6.30 7.21
C THR A 62 28.68 5.95 8.13
N LYS A 63 29.07 6.86 9.02
CA LYS A 63 30.21 6.65 9.93
C LYS A 63 29.99 5.51 10.92
N LEU A 64 28.78 5.38 11.46
CA LEU A 64 28.42 4.29 12.38
C LEU A 64 28.47 2.94 11.66
N ILE A 65 27.96 2.88 10.42
CA ILE A 65 28.06 1.69 9.56
C ILE A 65 29.52 1.31 9.32
N GLY A 66 30.38 2.30 9.05
CA GLY A 66 31.82 2.12 8.88
C GLY A 66 32.49 1.50 10.12
N ILE A 67 32.16 2.00 11.32
CA ILE A 67 32.67 1.46 12.59
C ILE A 67 32.20 0.02 12.81
N GLN A 68 30.91 -0.27 12.60
CA GLN A 68 30.38 -1.63 12.74
C GLN A 68 31.07 -2.61 11.79
N LYS A 69 31.31 -2.21 10.54
CA LYS A 69 32.04 -3.02 9.56
C LYS A 69 33.50 -3.21 9.91
N ALA A 70 34.17 -2.18 10.43
CA ALA A 70 35.56 -2.29 10.90
C ALA A 70 35.68 -3.28 12.08
N LEU A 71 34.64 -3.37 12.91
CA LEU A 71 34.53 -4.37 13.98
C LEU A 71 34.10 -5.78 13.49
N GLY A 72 33.90 -5.97 12.18
CA GLY A 72 33.59 -7.26 11.57
C GLY A 72 32.11 -7.55 11.31
N ALA A 73 31.23 -6.54 11.36
CA ALA A 73 29.82 -6.73 11.01
C ALA A 73 29.67 -7.20 9.55
N LYS A 74 28.92 -8.29 9.35
CA LYS A 74 28.63 -8.82 8.01
C LYS A 74 27.67 -7.89 7.27
N ASN A 75 27.81 -7.79 5.94
CA ASN A 75 26.93 -6.98 5.09
C ASN A 75 25.44 -7.32 5.27
N TYR A 76 25.11 -8.60 5.49
CA TYR A 76 23.74 -9.04 5.73
C TYR A 76 23.13 -8.45 7.02
N PHE A 77 23.93 -8.26 8.06
CA PHE A 77 23.44 -7.69 9.32
C PHE A 77 22.98 -6.23 9.13
N ILE A 78 23.79 -5.44 8.41
CA ILE A 78 23.46 -4.05 8.09
C ILE A 78 22.27 -3.97 7.14
N LEU A 79 22.21 -4.86 6.14
CA LEU A 79 21.07 -4.95 5.22
C LEU A 79 19.76 -5.18 6.00
N LEU A 80 19.74 -6.14 6.92
CA LEU A 80 18.57 -6.44 7.73
C LEU A 80 18.17 -5.27 8.63
N GLN A 81 19.14 -4.60 9.26
CA GLN A 81 18.86 -3.45 10.13
C GLN A 81 18.03 -2.38 9.41
N PHE A 82 18.48 -1.95 8.23
CA PHE A 82 17.76 -0.95 7.44
C PHE A 82 16.45 -1.48 6.85
N LEU A 83 16.38 -2.76 6.50
CA LEU A 83 15.14 -3.36 6.04
C LEU A 83 14.09 -3.38 7.15
N TYR A 84 14.47 -3.72 8.39
CA TYR A 84 13.60 -3.64 9.56
C TYR A 84 13.13 -2.20 9.81
N GLU A 85 14.02 -1.22 9.73
CA GLU A 85 13.66 0.20 9.84
C GLU A 85 12.60 0.59 8.80
N SER A 86 12.76 0.14 7.54
CA SER A 86 11.81 0.41 6.46
C SER A 86 10.44 -0.23 6.69
N VAL A 87 10.43 -1.49 7.13
CA VAL A 87 9.19 -2.22 7.44
C VAL A 87 8.46 -1.58 8.62
N ILE A 88 9.18 -1.15 9.66
CA ILE A 88 8.57 -0.47 10.80
C ILE A 88 7.97 0.88 10.39
N LEU A 89 8.71 1.68 9.60
CA LEU A 89 8.22 2.95 9.08
C LEU A 89 6.94 2.79 8.25
N THR A 90 6.91 1.78 7.36
CA THR A 90 5.74 1.51 6.52
C THR A 90 4.58 0.91 7.28
N LEU A 91 4.82 0.07 8.29
CA LEU A 91 3.76 -0.43 9.18
C LEU A 91 3.14 0.70 10.00
N LEU A 92 3.94 1.59 10.57
CA LEU A 92 3.44 2.74 11.32
C LEU A 92 2.65 3.69 10.42
N GLY A 93 3.17 4.00 9.23
CA GLY A 93 2.46 4.81 8.24
C GLY A 93 1.17 4.16 7.77
N GLY A 94 1.18 2.84 7.53
CA GLY A 94 0.00 2.06 7.14
C GLY A 94 -1.07 2.03 8.23
N LEU A 95 -0.68 1.84 9.50
CA LEU A 95 -1.60 1.85 10.63
C LEU A 95 -2.23 3.23 10.84
N LEU A 96 -1.44 4.31 10.72
CA LEU A 96 -1.97 5.67 10.74
C LEU A 96 -2.91 5.95 9.56
N GLY A 97 -2.58 5.47 8.36
CA GLY A 97 -3.44 5.55 7.18
C GLY A 97 -4.78 4.84 7.38
N LEU A 98 -4.76 3.62 7.93
CA LEU A 98 -5.97 2.86 8.27
C LEU A 98 -6.82 3.59 9.31
N LEU A 99 -6.20 4.22 10.30
CA LEU A 99 -6.90 5.01 11.32
C LEU A 99 -7.61 6.22 10.68
N ILE A 100 -6.92 6.95 9.79
CA ILE A 100 -7.50 8.07 9.06
C ILE A 100 -8.68 7.63 8.20
N ILE A 101 -8.54 6.51 7.49
CA ILE A 101 -9.63 5.94 6.68
C ILE A 101 -10.81 5.57 7.57
N PHE A 102 -10.58 4.89 8.69
CA PHE A 102 -11.63 4.50 9.63
C PHE A 102 -12.43 5.70 10.15
N ILE A 103 -11.75 6.78 10.56
CA ILE A 103 -12.40 8.02 10.99
C ILE A 103 -13.16 8.67 9.81
N GLY A 104 -12.55 8.72 8.63
CA GLY A 104 -13.18 9.28 7.43
C GLY A 104 -14.47 8.55 7.06
N THR A 105 -14.45 7.22 7.11
CA THR A 105 -15.62 6.37 6.90
C THR A 105 -16.73 6.69 7.90
N LEU A 106 -16.42 6.81 9.19
CA LEU A 106 -17.42 7.17 10.21
C LEU A 106 -18.08 8.53 9.95
N ILE A 107 -17.29 9.52 9.53
CA ILE A 107 -17.80 10.87 9.21
C ILE A 107 -18.71 10.85 7.98
N ILE A 108 -18.29 10.15 6.91
CA ILE A 108 -19.03 10.07 5.66
C ILE A 108 -20.34 9.29 5.85
N SER A 109 -20.31 8.16 6.55
CA SER A 109 -21.51 7.37 6.83
C SER A 109 -22.53 8.20 7.62
N ALA A 110 -22.08 9.00 8.60
CA ALA A 110 -22.96 9.88 9.36
C ALA A 110 -23.54 11.04 8.53
N ALA A 111 -22.84 11.49 7.48
CA ALA A 111 -23.25 12.63 6.65
C ALA A 111 -24.16 12.25 5.47
N PHE A 112 -23.98 11.06 4.90
CA PHE A 112 -24.62 10.64 3.64
C PHE A 112 -25.62 9.48 3.80
N ASP A 113 -25.86 8.99 5.02
CA ASP A 113 -26.76 7.85 5.31
C ASP A 113 -26.47 6.61 4.44
N MET A 114 -25.19 6.46 4.09
CA MET A 114 -24.68 5.39 3.23
C MET A 114 -23.68 4.56 4.04
N ASP A 115 -23.94 3.26 4.14
CA ASP A 115 -23.10 2.34 4.89
C ASP A 115 -21.80 2.01 4.13
N PHE A 116 -20.77 2.83 4.34
CA PHE A 116 -19.41 2.46 3.95
C PHE A 116 -18.85 1.43 4.92
N THR A 117 -18.79 0.17 4.49
CA THR A 117 -18.29 -0.93 5.34
C THR A 117 -16.82 -1.22 5.05
N MET A 118 -16.00 -1.18 6.10
CA MET A 118 -14.61 -1.59 6.01
C MET A 118 -14.49 -3.09 6.31
N THR A 119 -14.33 -3.90 5.26
CA THR A 119 -14.19 -5.35 5.42
C THR A 119 -12.79 -5.69 5.93
N THR A 120 -12.69 -6.66 6.84
CA THR A 120 -11.40 -7.15 7.38
C THR A 120 -10.43 -7.59 6.28
N GLY A 121 -10.95 -8.11 5.16
CA GLY A 121 -10.15 -8.45 3.97
C GLY A 121 -9.38 -7.24 3.40
N ASN A 122 -10.02 -6.09 3.26
CA ASN A 122 -9.39 -4.89 2.70
C ASN A 122 -8.30 -4.33 3.64
N ILE A 123 -8.50 -4.45 4.96
CA ILE A 123 -7.50 -4.07 5.96
C ILE A 123 -6.24 -4.95 5.80
N ILE A 124 -6.41 -6.26 5.73
CA ILE A 124 -5.30 -7.22 5.59
C ILE A 124 -4.56 -6.96 4.28
N THR A 125 -5.27 -6.81 3.17
CA THR A 125 -4.66 -6.52 1.86
C THR A 125 -3.88 -5.21 1.89
N GLY A 126 -4.40 -4.16 2.53
CA GLY A 126 -3.70 -2.88 2.69
C GLY A 126 -2.40 -3.01 3.49
N ILE A 127 -2.41 -3.78 4.59
CA ILE A 127 -1.21 -4.05 5.40
C ILE A 127 -0.17 -4.82 4.57
N VAL A 128 -0.59 -5.86 3.87
CA VAL A 128 0.29 -6.68 3.01
C VAL A 128 0.94 -5.81 1.93
N ILE A 129 0.16 -4.96 1.26
CA ILE A 129 0.66 -4.00 0.27
C ILE A 129 1.67 -3.04 0.91
N SER A 130 1.37 -2.45 2.07
CA SER A 130 2.29 -1.53 2.76
C SER A 130 3.64 -2.17 3.08
N VAL A 131 3.63 -3.38 3.66
CA VAL A 131 4.85 -4.12 3.98
C VAL A 131 5.64 -4.46 2.71
N THR A 132 4.96 -4.88 1.65
CA THR A 132 5.58 -5.21 0.37
C THR A 132 6.29 -4.00 -0.22
N ILE A 133 5.63 -2.83 -0.22
CA ILE A 133 6.22 -1.59 -0.71
C ILE A 133 7.42 -1.17 0.14
N GLY A 134 7.33 -1.27 1.47
CA GLY A 134 8.44 -0.98 2.38
C GLY A 134 9.68 -1.83 2.07
N ILE A 135 9.50 -3.14 1.89
CA ILE A 135 10.59 -4.05 1.53
C ILE A 135 11.19 -3.68 0.16
N VAL A 136 10.35 -3.51 -0.86
CA VAL A 136 10.80 -3.21 -2.24
C VAL A 136 11.52 -1.87 -2.31
N SER A 137 11.01 -0.87 -1.60
CA SER A 137 11.60 0.46 -1.54
C SER A 137 12.89 0.52 -0.73
N GLY A 138 12.95 -0.22 0.39
CA GLY A 138 14.08 -0.20 1.32
C GLY A 138 15.27 -1.05 0.87
N ILE A 139 15.06 -2.04 -0.01
CA ILE A 139 16.13 -2.99 -0.39
C ILE A 139 17.31 -2.32 -1.10
N VAL A 140 17.04 -1.37 -2.01
CA VAL A 140 18.08 -0.68 -2.79
C VAL A 140 18.98 0.19 -1.89
N PRO A 141 18.46 1.10 -1.05
CA PRO A 141 19.29 1.89 -0.15
C PRO A 141 19.97 1.02 0.92
N ALA A 142 19.28 0.03 1.49
CA ALA A 142 19.87 -0.89 2.48
C ALA A 142 21.04 -1.68 1.89
N TYR A 143 20.93 -2.12 0.62
CA TYR A 143 22.00 -2.83 -0.06
C TYR A 143 23.21 -1.95 -0.33
N LYS A 144 22.99 -0.68 -0.70
CA LYS A 144 24.08 0.30 -0.83
C LYS A 144 24.77 0.53 0.52
N ALA A 145 24.02 0.67 1.61
CA ALA A 145 24.55 0.78 2.96
C ALA A 145 25.43 -0.43 3.33
N ALA A 146 24.91 -1.63 3.07
CA ALA A 146 25.58 -2.90 3.31
C ALA A 146 26.85 -3.11 2.49
N ARG A 147 27.15 -2.29 1.47
CA ARG A 147 28.36 -2.40 0.63
C ARG A 147 29.36 -1.26 0.78
N LEU A 148 29.11 -0.31 1.68
CA LEU A 148 30.07 0.75 1.99
C LEU A 148 31.43 0.19 2.47
N ASN A 149 32.52 0.78 1.98
CA ASN A 149 33.87 0.46 2.45
C ASN A 149 34.09 1.10 3.82
N PRO A 150 34.58 0.36 4.83
CA PRO A 150 34.72 0.89 6.19
C PRO A 150 35.70 2.06 6.27
N VAL A 151 36.79 2.03 5.49
CA VAL A 151 37.80 3.10 5.47
C VAL A 151 37.22 4.40 4.92
N GLU A 152 36.51 4.34 3.79
CA GLU A 152 35.85 5.51 3.18
C GLU A 152 34.72 6.04 4.07
N ALA A 153 33.95 5.15 4.68
CA ALA A 153 32.82 5.52 5.55
C ALA A 153 33.26 6.24 6.84
N ILE A 154 34.47 5.95 7.34
CA ILE A 154 35.02 6.63 8.52
C ILE A 154 35.70 7.96 8.12
N ALA A 155 36.25 8.03 6.90
CA ALA A 155 36.95 9.19 6.38
C ALA A 155 36.04 10.27 5.77
N SER A 156 34.79 9.95 5.41
CA SER A 156 33.85 10.94 4.87
C SER A 156 33.48 11.98 5.92
N THR A 157 33.95 13.21 5.74
CA THR A 157 33.54 14.43 6.46
C THR A 157 32.49 15.16 5.63
#